data_AF-A0A2U9S7W2-F1
#
_entry.id   AF-A0A2U9S7W2-F1
#
_cell.length_a   1.000
_cell.length_b   1.000
_cell.length_c   1.000
_cell.angle_alpha   90.00
_cell.angle_beta   90.00
_cell.angle_gamma   90.00
#
_symmetry.space_group_name_H-M   'P 1'
#
loop_
_entity.id
_entity.type
_entity.pdbx_description
1 polymer ?
#
loop_
_entity_poly.entity_id
_entity_poly.type
_entity_poly.pdbx_seq_one_letter_code
_entity_poly.pdbx_strand_id
1 'polypeptide(L)'
;MLAAARQWKGRPQGQAAILAGKKKGSRNRAKARQALARFEARLRRRRQDGLHKATAVIARSYRLVVVEDLKVRNMTASAAGTVEEPGVNVKAKAGLNRAMLDVAPGTVRRMLEYKVKRHGGKLVAVDPRSTSQTCSCCGRHPKDAPETAHLPHGRVSRERFVCPLCSFASDADLNAARNILARGKLAINDNVDDLVVTAGGSPVEACGALGTGRAMQQEPKKRQPSGLPKAA
;
A
#
# COMPACT_ATOMS: atom_id res chain seq x y z
N MET A 1 -15.93 -32.95 -1.22
CA MET A 1 -14.84 -33.26 -0.25
C MET A 1 -13.83 -32.10 -0.18
N LEU A 2 -14.21 -30.95 0.40
CA LEU A 2 -13.29 -29.84 0.65
C LEU A 2 -13.03 -29.73 2.15
N ALA A 3 -12.05 -30.49 2.62
CA ALA A 3 -11.66 -30.53 4.01
C ALA A 3 -10.65 -29.42 4.34
N ALA A 4 -10.98 -28.68 5.40
CA ALA A 4 -10.06 -28.05 6.35
C ALA A 4 -9.25 -26.84 5.86
N ALA A 5 -9.93 -25.70 5.75
CA ALA A 5 -9.34 -24.45 6.23
C ALA A 5 -9.10 -24.58 7.74
N ARG A 6 -7.93 -25.09 8.14
CA ARG A 6 -7.49 -25.05 9.54
C ARG A 6 -7.35 -23.60 9.95
N GLN A 7 -8.40 -23.12 10.61
CA GLN A 7 -8.42 -21.89 11.37
C GLN A 7 -7.29 -21.94 12.39
N TRP A 8 -6.20 -21.19 12.13
CA TRP A 8 -5.10 -21.07 13.08
C TRP A 8 -5.54 -20.09 14.19
N LYS A 9 -6.40 -20.57 15.09
CA LYS A 9 -6.72 -19.94 16.37
C LYS A 9 -5.52 -20.13 17.31
N GLY A 10 -4.87 -19.02 17.67
CA GLY A 10 -3.89 -18.98 18.75
C GLY A 10 -2.49 -18.53 18.32
N ARG A 11 -2.32 -17.24 18.03
CA ARG A 11 -1.00 -16.60 18.21
C ARG A 11 -0.73 -16.64 19.72
N PRO A 12 0.34 -17.29 20.21
CA PRO A 12 0.64 -17.32 21.64
C PRO A 12 0.73 -15.89 22.16
N GLN A 13 -0.07 -15.57 23.16
CA GLN A 13 0.05 -14.34 23.92
C GLN A 13 1.49 -14.26 24.45
N GLY A 14 2.25 -13.25 24.00
CA GLY A 14 3.53 -12.83 24.55
C GLY A 14 4.66 -13.87 24.53
N GLN A 15 5.79 -13.53 23.92
CA GLN A 15 7.10 -14.16 24.16
C GLN A 15 7.37 -14.43 25.66
N ALA A 16 6.85 -13.54 26.51
CA ALA A 16 6.87 -13.65 27.97
C ALA A 16 6.13 -14.89 28.50
N ALA A 17 4.98 -15.31 27.96
CA ALA A 17 4.22 -16.45 28.47
C ALA A 17 4.93 -17.80 28.26
N ILE A 18 5.62 -17.96 27.13
CA ILE A 18 6.45 -19.14 26.84
C ILE A 18 7.59 -19.30 27.87
N LEU A 19 8.02 -18.18 28.46
CA LEU A 19 9.11 -18.11 29.44
C LEU A 19 8.62 -17.98 30.89
N ALA A 20 7.36 -17.57 31.12
CA ALA A 20 6.80 -17.27 32.43
C ALA A 20 6.72 -18.51 33.33
N GLY A 21 6.38 -19.67 32.75
CA GLY A 21 6.34 -20.94 33.49
C GLY A 21 7.70 -21.63 33.68
N LYS A 22 8.83 -20.97 33.36
CA LYS A 22 10.17 -21.60 33.38
C LYS A 22 11.10 -20.91 34.37
N LYS A 23 11.70 -21.69 35.28
CA LYS A 23 12.67 -21.21 36.28
C LYS A 23 13.79 -20.40 35.61
N LYS A 24 14.05 -19.18 36.11
CA LYS A 24 15.14 -18.31 35.67
C LYS A 24 16.47 -19.06 35.79
N GLY A 25 17.33 -18.96 34.77
CA GLY A 25 18.61 -19.68 34.71
C GLY A 25 18.54 -21.18 34.36
N SER A 26 17.36 -21.81 34.32
CA SER A 26 17.27 -23.24 33.99
C SER A 26 17.63 -23.56 32.54
N ARG A 27 18.21 -24.75 32.29
CA ARG A 27 18.47 -25.27 30.94
C ARG A 27 17.20 -25.31 30.08
N ASN A 28 16.05 -25.62 30.68
CA ASN A 28 14.76 -25.65 29.99
C ASN A 28 14.29 -24.26 29.54
N ARG A 29 14.56 -23.21 30.33
CA ARG A 29 14.30 -21.82 29.92
C ARG A 29 15.23 -21.41 28.78
N ALA A 30 16.51 -21.78 28.83
CA ALA A 30 17.46 -21.50 27.75
C ALA A 30 17.03 -22.15 26.43
N LYS A 31 16.66 -23.44 26.45
CA LYS A 31 16.12 -24.17 25.27
C LYS A 31 14.89 -23.47 24.69
N ALA A 32 13.94 -23.06 25.55
CA ALA A 32 12.73 -22.36 25.11
C ALA A 32 13.03 -20.99 24.47
N ARG A 33 13.94 -20.20 25.05
CA ARG A 33 14.40 -18.93 24.46
C ARG A 33 15.01 -19.13 23.08
N GLN A 34 15.86 -20.13 22.92
CA GLN A 34 16.48 -20.45 21.63
C GLN A 34 15.43 -20.88 20.59
N ALA A 35 14.48 -21.72 20.97
CA ALA A 35 13.39 -22.15 20.08
C ALA A 35 12.54 -20.96 19.61
N LEU A 36 12.20 -20.05 20.53
CA LEU A 36 11.46 -18.83 20.22
C LEU A 36 12.26 -17.92 19.26
N ALA A 37 13.54 -17.68 19.55
CA ALA A 37 14.41 -16.88 18.69
C ALA A 37 14.51 -17.47 17.27
N ARG A 38 14.61 -18.80 17.14
CA ARG A 38 14.60 -19.48 15.83
C ARG A 38 13.28 -19.27 15.09
N PHE A 39 12.15 -19.35 15.78
CA PHE A 39 10.83 -19.11 15.20
C PHE A 39 10.68 -17.67 14.70
N GLU A 40 11.06 -16.69 15.52
CA GLU A 40 11.01 -15.26 15.17
C GLU A 40 11.93 -14.91 14.02
N ALA A 41 13.14 -15.47 14.01
CA ALA A 41 14.06 -15.32 12.88
C ALA A 41 13.46 -15.87 11.58
N ARG A 42 12.76 -17.01 11.65
CA ARG A 42 12.03 -17.58 10.50
C ARG A 42 10.89 -16.67 10.04
N LEU A 43 10.10 -16.13 10.97
CA LEU A 43 9.02 -15.19 10.65
C LEU A 43 9.56 -13.91 10.00
N ARG A 44 10.64 -13.33 10.55
CA ARG A 44 11.33 -12.17 9.98
C ARG A 44 11.82 -12.45 8.55
N ARG A 45 12.45 -13.61 8.32
CA ARG A 45 12.91 -14.00 6.97
C ARG A 45 11.76 -14.11 5.98
N ARG A 46 10.63 -14.72 6.37
CA ARG A 46 9.43 -14.82 5.51
C ARG A 46 8.86 -13.45 5.16
N ARG A 47 8.76 -12.54 6.14
CA ARG A 47 8.32 -11.16 5.91
C ARG A 47 9.25 -10.44 4.95
N GLN A 48 10.56 -10.52 5.19
CA GLN A 48 11.56 -9.90 4.33
C GLN A 48 11.49 -10.44 2.90
N ASP A 49 11.39 -11.76 2.72
CA ASP A 49 11.21 -12.39 1.41
C ASP A 49 9.97 -11.86 0.68
N GLY A 50 8.82 -11.79 1.37
CA GLY A 50 7.59 -11.20 0.82
C GLY A 50 7.77 -9.76 0.36
N LEU A 51 8.41 -8.92 1.18
CA LEU A 51 8.71 -7.53 0.81
C LEU A 51 9.65 -7.45 -0.39
N HIS A 52 10.70 -8.29 -0.45
CA HIS A 52 11.60 -8.31 -1.60
C HIS A 52 10.88 -8.73 -2.87
N LYS A 53 10.01 -9.75 -2.82
CA LYS A 53 9.23 -10.20 -3.97
C LYS A 53 8.27 -9.12 -4.46
N ALA A 54 7.47 -8.54 -3.57
CA ALA A 54 6.52 -7.49 -3.91
C ALA A 54 7.21 -6.27 -4.55
N THR A 55 8.28 -5.77 -3.92
CA THR A 55 9.02 -4.61 -4.44
C THR A 55 9.79 -4.92 -5.73
N ALA A 56 10.23 -6.16 -5.93
CA ALA A 56 10.87 -6.57 -7.19
C ALA A 56 9.87 -6.71 -8.35
N VAL A 57 8.62 -7.08 -8.07
CA VAL A 57 7.56 -7.04 -9.08
C VAL A 57 7.29 -5.59 -9.49
N ILE A 58 7.02 -4.70 -8.53
CA ILE A 58 6.74 -3.29 -8.80
C ILE A 58 7.88 -2.63 -9.60
N ALA A 59 9.12 -2.81 -9.16
CA ALA A 59 10.28 -2.18 -9.80
C ALA A 59 10.56 -2.67 -11.22
N ARG A 60 10.17 -3.91 -11.57
CA ARG A 60 10.31 -4.44 -12.94
C ARG A 60 9.16 -4.04 -13.85
N SER A 61 7.96 -3.87 -13.28
CA SER A 61 6.74 -3.62 -14.06
C SER A 61 6.53 -2.14 -14.39
N TYR A 62 7.04 -1.21 -13.57
CA TYR A 62 6.73 0.21 -13.71
C TYR A 62 7.99 1.07 -13.76
N ARG A 63 8.00 2.03 -14.70
CA ARG A 63 9.04 3.06 -14.83
C ARG A 63 8.88 4.21 -13.84
N LEU A 64 7.66 4.49 -13.42
CA LEU A 64 7.35 5.49 -12.41
C LEU A 64 6.60 4.82 -11.27
N VAL A 65 7.11 4.99 -10.05
CA VAL A 65 6.45 4.55 -8.82
C VAL A 65 6.28 5.78 -7.94
N VAL A 66 5.06 6.01 -7.48
CA VAL A 66 4.75 7.12 -6.56
C VAL A 66 4.29 6.54 -5.24
N VAL A 67 4.84 7.04 -4.15
CA VAL A 67 4.53 6.62 -2.78
C VAL A 67 4.26 7.83 -1.91
N GLU A 68 3.52 7.63 -0.82
CA GLU A 68 3.38 8.65 0.21
C GLU A 68 4.67 8.82 1.02
N ASP A 69 5.05 10.06 1.31
CA ASP A 69 6.12 10.41 2.24
C ASP A 69 5.63 10.32 3.70
N LEU A 70 5.29 9.10 4.11
CA LEU A 70 4.84 8.86 5.48
C LEU A 70 6.00 9.10 6.47
N LYS A 71 5.74 9.94 7.48
CA LYS A 71 6.65 10.17 8.61
C LYS A 71 6.62 8.98 9.59
N VAL A 72 7.03 7.80 9.12
CA VAL A 72 6.90 6.51 9.84
C VAL A 72 7.49 6.57 11.24
N ARG A 73 8.65 7.24 11.41
CA ARG A 73 9.30 7.42 12.72
C ARG A 73 8.38 8.09 13.74
N ASN A 74 7.64 9.12 13.32
CA ASN A 74 6.70 9.83 14.19
C ASN A 74 5.44 8.98 14.43
N MET A 75 4.97 8.26 13.41
CA MET A 75 3.81 7.37 13.53
C MET A 75 4.06 6.20 14.48
N THR A 76 5.30 5.71 14.59
CA THR A 76 5.68 4.61 15.48
C THR A 76 6.33 5.05 16.79
N ALA A 77 6.34 6.35 17.10
CA ALA A 77 6.81 6.86 18.38
C ALA A 77 5.99 6.26 19.54
N SER A 78 6.63 6.07 20.70
CA SER A 78 5.94 5.63 21.91
C SER A 78 4.85 6.62 22.33
N ALA A 79 3.88 6.15 23.10
CA ALA A 79 2.97 7.05 23.79
C ALA A 79 3.78 7.95 24.76
N ALA A 80 3.27 9.16 25.02
CA ALA A 80 3.84 10.05 26.02
C ALA A 80 3.74 9.45 27.44
N GLY A 81 4.54 9.98 28.37
CA GLY A 81 4.65 9.51 29.75
C GLY A 81 5.89 8.65 30.00
N THR A 82 6.10 8.27 31.26
CA THR A 82 7.19 7.39 31.70
C THR A 82 6.65 6.03 32.12
N VAL A 83 7.51 5.17 32.68
CA VAL A 83 7.08 3.87 33.22
C VAL A 83 6.30 4.07 34.52
N GLU A 84 6.71 5.07 35.30
CA GLU A 84 6.15 5.45 36.59
C GLU A 84 4.87 6.25 36.44
N GLU A 85 4.80 7.13 35.43
CA GLU A 85 3.63 7.95 35.11
C GLU A 85 3.24 7.79 33.63
N PRO A 86 2.52 6.70 33.30
CA PRO A 86 2.15 6.41 31.92
C PRO A 86 1.12 7.42 31.40
N GLY A 87 1.25 7.81 30.14
CA GLY A 87 0.26 8.66 29.49
C GLY A 87 -1.06 7.95 29.18
N VAL A 88 -1.91 8.61 28.42
CA VAL A 88 -3.22 8.08 28.04
C VAL A 88 -3.10 7.14 26.83
N ASN A 89 -3.94 6.09 26.77
CA ASN A 89 -4.05 5.18 25.62
C ASN A 89 -2.76 4.43 25.23
N VAL A 90 -1.80 4.25 26.14
CA VAL A 90 -0.50 3.59 25.88
C VAL A 90 -0.66 2.22 25.21
N LYS A 91 -1.58 1.38 25.70
CA LYS A 91 -1.83 0.03 25.15
C LYS A 91 -2.37 0.07 23.72
N ALA A 92 -3.30 0.98 23.43
CA ALA A 92 -3.85 1.17 22.09
C ALA A 92 -2.76 1.66 21.12
N LYS A 93 -1.95 2.65 21.54
CA LYS A 93 -0.81 3.16 20.77
C LYS A 93 0.23 2.08 20.50
N ALA A 94 0.58 1.26 21.49
CA ALA A 94 1.49 0.14 21.32
C ALA A 94 0.96 -0.89 20.31
N GLY A 95 -0.35 -1.16 20.33
CA GLY A 95 -1.02 -2.00 19.33
C GLY A 95 -0.91 -1.43 17.91
N LEU A 96 -1.18 -0.14 17.74
CA LEU A 96 -1.05 0.56 16.46
C LEU A 96 0.39 0.55 15.94
N ASN A 97 1.36 0.86 16.82
CA ASN A 97 2.78 0.87 16.47
C ASN A 97 3.23 -0.52 15.99
N ARG A 98 2.80 -1.59 16.66
CA ARG A 98 3.07 -2.97 16.22
C ARG A 98 2.49 -3.25 14.84
N ALA A 99 1.24 -2.83 14.56
CA ALA A 99 0.62 -3.02 13.26
C ALA A 99 1.38 -2.27 12.15
N MET A 100 1.78 -1.02 12.40
CA MET A 100 2.59 -0.21 11.48
C MET A 100 3.96 -0.83 11.20
N LEU A 101 4.64 -1.33 12.24
CA LEU A 101 5.93 -2.00 12.11
C LEU A 101 5.82 -3.36 11.39
N ASP A 102 4.70 -4.07 11.54
CA ASP A 102 4.43 -5.31 10.81
C ASP A 102 4.26 -5.07 9.30
N VAL A 103 3.70 -3.92 8.89
CA VAL A 103 3.60 -3.50 7.47
C VAL A 103 4.96 -3.03 6.92
N ALA A 104 5.79 -2.41 7.78
CA ALA A 104 7.13 -1.93 7.46
C ALA A 104 7.23 -0.95 6.25
N PRO A 105 6.40 0.12 6.18
CA PRO A 105 6.36 1.04 5.04
C PRO A 105 7.72 1.71 4.74
N GLY A 106 8.51 2.03 5.77
CA GLY A 106 9.87 2.57 5.57
C GLY A 106 10.82 1.57 4.88
N THR A 107 10.68 0.27 5.18
CA THR A 107 11.44 -0.79 4.50
C THR A 107 11.01 -0.94 3.04
N VAL A 108 9.69 -0.87 2.78
CA VAL A 108 9.14 -0.91 1.41
C VAL A 108 9.69 0.24 0.57
N ARG A 109 9.62 1.48 1.07
CA ARG A 109 10.16 2.67 0.38
C ARG A 109 11.65 2.50 0.07
N ARG A 110 12.47 2.14 1.06
CA ARG A 110 13.91 1.90 0.87
C ARG A 110 14.18 0.82 -0.18
N MET A 111 13.39 -0.25 -0.19
CA MET A 111 13.53 -1.32 -1.18
C MET A 111 13.14 -0.88 -2.59
N LEU A 112 12.06 -0.11 -2.72
CA LEU A 112 11.65 0.45 -4.01
C LEU A 112 12.71 1.42 -4.52
N GLU A 113 13.29 2.27 -3.67
CA GLU A 113 14.28 3.26 -4.06
C GLU A 113 15.46 2.65 -4.82
N TYR A 114 16.13 1.64 -4.24
CA TYR A 114 17.27 1.04 -4.93
C TYR A 114 16.86 0.14 -6.10
N LYS A 115 15.69 -0.53 -6.06
CA LYS A 115 15.26 -1.45 -7.12
C LYS A 115 14.72 -0.72 -8.34
N VAL A 116 13.89 0.29 -8.13
CA VAL A 116 13.35 1.14 -9.20
C VAL A 116 14.51 1.84 -9.90
N LYS A 117 15.46 2.41 -9.14
CA LYS A 117 16.69 2.99 -9.71
C LYS A 117 17.50 1.97 -10.51
N ARG A 118 17.68 0.75 -9.99
CA ARG A 118 18.38 -0.35 -10.71
C ARG A 118 17.73 -0.67 -12.07
N HIS A 119 16.41 -0.54 -12.19
CA HIS A 119 15.68 -0.78 -13.43
C HIS A 119 15.48 0.48 -14.28
N GLY A 120 16.18 1.59 -13.97
CA GLY A 120 16.09 2.85 -14.72
C GLY A 120 14.77 3.61 -14.52
N GLY A 121 14.00 3.27 -13.48
CA GLY A 121 12.78 3.99 -13.12
C GLY A 121 13.01 5.12 -12.13
N LYS A 122 11.94 5.90 -11.87
CA LYS A 122 11.90 6.97 -10.87
C LYS A 122 10.93 6.62 -9.74
N LEU A 123 11.38 6.78 -8.50
CA LEU A 123 10.53 6.73 -7.31
C LEU A 123 10.28 8.16 -6.85
N VAL A 124 9.01 8.55 -6.70
CA VAL A 124 8.62 9.87 -6.20
C VAL A 124 7.86 9.71 -4.88
N ALA A 125 8.25 10.47 -3.87
CA ALA A 125 7.53 10.56 -2.61
C ALA A 125 6.70 11.85 -2.59
N VAL A 126 5.42 11.76 -2.24
CA VAL A 126 4.49 12.91 -2.21
C VAL A 126 3.93 13.13 -0.81
N ASP A 127 3.51 14.36 -0.51
CA ASP A 127 2.84 14.66 0.76
C ASP A 127 1.59 13.76 0.93
N PRO A 128 1.49 12.97 2.01
CA PRO A 128 0.31 12.14 2.30
C PRO A 128 -0.95 12.93 2.70
N ARG A 129 -0.85 14.24 2.95
CA ARG A 129 -1.96 15.00 3.53
C ARG A 129 -3.23 14.93 2.66
N SER A 130 -4.31 14.40 3.23
CA SER A 130 -5.64 14.28 2.60
C SER A 130 -5.71 13.47 1.29
N THR A 131 -4.66 12.72 0.90
CA THR A 131 -4.67 11.86 -0.29
C THR A 131 -5.83 10.86 -0.32
N SER A 132 -6.21 10.31 0.83
CA SER A 132 -7.32 9.37 0.97
C SER A 132 -8.69 10.02 1.22
N GLN A 133 -8.72 11.35 1.38
CA GLN A 133 -9.91 12.13 1.71
C GLN A 133 -10.39 12.99 0.53
N THR A 134 -9.45 13.46 -0.30
CA THR A 134 -9.72 14.20 -1.54
C THR A 134 -10.34 13.28 -2.59
N CYS A 135 -11.26 13.80 -3.39
CA CYS A 135 -11.85 13.04 -4.49
C CYS A 135 -10.91 13.00 -5.69
N SER A 136 -10.62 11.81 -6.22
CA SER A 136 -9.79 11.67 -7.42
C SER A 136 -10.51 12.02 -8.73
N CYS A 137 -11.83 12.20 -8.69
CA CYS A 137 -12.63 12.57 -9.86
C CYS A 137 -12.70 14.10 -10.00
N CYS A 138 -13.16 14.81 -8.96
CA CYS A 138 -13.25 16.28 -9.02
C CYS A 138 -12.03 17.02 -8.46
N GLY A 139 -11.06 16.32 -7.86
CA GLY A 139 -9.83 16.92 -7.31
C GLY A 139 -10.02 17.71 -6.01
N ARG A 140 -11.25 17.89 -5.53
CA ARG A 140 -11.57 18.75 -4.38
C ARG A 140 -11.70 17.97 -3.07
N HIS A 141 -11.31 18.62 -1.99
CA HIS A 141 -11.61 18.24 -0.62
C HIS A 141 -12.65 19.23 -0.05
N PRO A 142 -13.65 18.80 0.75
CA PRO A 142 -14.68 19.71 1.27
C PRO A 142 -14.15 20.90 2.09
N LYS A 143 -12.97 20.75 2.70
CA LYS A 143 -12.28 21.82 3.44
C LYS A 143 -11.62 22.89 2.55
N ASP A 144 -11.63 22.73 1.23
CA ASP A 144 -11.01 23.69 0.31
C ASP A 144 -11.85 24.95 0.13
N ALA A 145 -13.15 24.91 0.42
CA ALA A 145 -14.08 26.04 0.25
C ALA A 145 -15.01 26.20 1.47
N PRO A 146 -15.24 27.43 1.99
CA PRO A 146 -16.07 27.68 3.17
C PRO A 146 -17.48 27.10 3.08
N GLU A 147 -18.10 27.20 1.90
CA GLU A 147 -19.45 26.72 1.62
C GLU A 147 -19.57 25.19 1.73
N THR A 148 -18.47 24.45 1.56
CA THR A 148 -18.46 22.97 1.66
C THR A 148 -17.74 22.44 2.90
N ALA A 149 -17.14 23.32 3.71
CA ALA A 149 -16.31 22.94 4.86
C ALA A 149 -17.07 22.18 5.95
N HIS A 150 -18.40 22.35 6.02
CA HIS A 150 -19.28 21.63 6.93
C HIS A 150 -19.56 20.18 6.50
N LEU A 151 -19.26 19.82 5.24
CA LEU A 151 -19.47 18.46 4.74
C LEU A 151 -18.34 17.52 5.16
N PRO A 152 -18.62 16.23 5.40
CA PRO A 152 -17.59 15.23 5.71
C PRO A 152 -16.71 14.97 4.49
N HIS A 153 -15.48 14.50 4.68
CA HIS A 153 -14.65 14.04 3.56
C HIS A 153 -15.24 12.79 2.88
N GLY A 154 -14.80 12.49 1.65
CA GLY A 154 -15.40 11.40 0.87
C GLY A 154 -15.09 9.97 1.35
N ARG A 155 -14.16 9.78 2.30
CA ARG A 155 -13.88 8.43 2.85
C ARG A 155 -14.96 8.02 3.85
N VAL A 156 -15.86 7.11 3.44
CA VAL A 156 -16.99 6.61 4.26
C VAL A 156 -16.56 5.43 5.13
N SER A 157 -15.75 4.52 4.59
CA SER A 157 -15.22 3.38 5.33
C SER A 157 -13.78 3.08 4.93
N ARG A 158 -13.22 1.96 5.42
CA ARG A 158 -11.90 1.50 5.01
C ARG A 158 -11.87 1.19 3.50
N GLU A 159 -12.93 0.60 2.97
CA GLU A 159 -13.05 0.12 1.59
C GLU A 159 -13.83 1.08 0.68
N ARG A 160 -14.68 1.96 1.24
CA ARG A 160 -15.63 2.76 0.44
C ARG A 160 -15.32 4.26 0.48
N PHE A 161 -15.29 4.85 -0.72
CA PHE A 161 -15.24 6.30 -0.93
C PHE A 161 -16.47 6.78 -1.68
N VAL A 162 -17.09 7.85 -1.21
CA VAL A 162 -18.20 8.57 -1.85
C VAL A 162 -17.99 10.08 -1.66
N CYS A 163 -17.75 10.81 -2.74
CA CYS A 163 -17.56 12.25 -2.69
C CYS A 163 -18.89 12.96 -2.41
N PRO A 164 -19.00 13.84 -1.39
CA PRO A 164 -20.21 14.63 -1.16
C PRO A 164 -20.37 15.80 -2.14
N LEU A 165 -19.31 16.14 -2.90
CA LEU A 165 -19.29 17.30 -3.79
C LEU A 165 -19.71 16.98 -5.23
N CYS A 166 -19.44 15.75 -5.68
CA CYS A 166 -19.69 15.33 -7.06
C CYS A 166 -20.27 13.91 -7.16
N SER A 167 -20.66 13.31 -6.04
CA SER A 167 -21.27 11.97 -5.94
C SER A 167 -20.43 10.81 -6.48
N PHE A 168 -19.16 11.04 -6.82
CA PHE A 168 -18.26 9.98 -7.29
C PHE A 168 -18.05 8.92 -6.22
N ALA A 169 -18.23 7.65 -6.59
CA ALA A 169 -18.03 6.51 -5.71
C ALA A 169 -16.96 5.54 -6.25
N SER A 170 -16.11 5.03 -5.37
CA SER A 170 -15.09 4.03 -5.71
C SER A 170 -14.57 3.30 -4.48
N ASP A 171 -13.70 2.32 -4.70
CA ASP A 171 -12.86 1.79 -3.63
C ASP A 171 -11.95 2.89 -3.05
N ALA A 172 -11.85 2.96 -1.72
CA ALA A 172 -11.12 4.02 -1.03
C ALA A 172 -9.61 3.98 -1.30
N ASP A 173 -9.01 2.79 -1.42
CA ASP A 173 -7.59 2.64 -1.72
C ASP A 173 -7.32 2.96 -3.20
N LEU A 174 -8.25 2.65 -4.11
CA LEU A 174 -8.16 3.08 -5.52
C LEU A 174 -8.24 4.60 -5.68
N ASN A 175 -9.16 5.27 -4.97
CA ASN A 175 -9.24 6.74 -4.96
C ASN A 175 -7.93 7.36 -4.44
N ALA A 176 -7.41 6.85 -3.31
CA ALA A 176 -6.15 7.32 -2.76
C ALA A 176 -4.98 7.11 -3.73
N ALA A 177 -4.88 5.93 -4.35
CA ALA A 177 -3.83 5.62 -5.33
C ALA A 177 -3.84 6.58 -6.53
N ARG A 178 -5.03 6.94 -7.03
CA ARG A 178 -5.18 7.94 -8.11
C ARG A 178 -4.71 9.32 -7.68
N ASN A 179 -5.07 9.76 -6.47
CA ASN A 179 -4.59 11.04 -5.93
C ASN A 179 -3.07 11.08 -5.73
N ILE A 180 -2.49 10.00 -5.20
CA ILE A 180 -1.04 9.86 -5.02
C ILE A 180 -0.34 9.96 -6.37
N LEU A 181 -0.82 9.22 -7.39
CA LEU A 181 -0.26 9.29 -8.74
C LEU A 181 -0.38 10.69 -9.35
N ALA A 182 -1.54 11.36 -9.20
CA ALA A 182 -1.75 12.71 -9.70
C ALA A 182 -0.75 13.70 -9.10
N ARG A 183 -0.56 13.68 -7.77
CA ARG A 183 0.47 14.50 -7.09
C ARG A 183 1.88 14.18 -7.56
N GLY A 184 2.19 12.90 -7.79
CA GLY A 184 3.51 12.49 -8.26
C GLY A 184 3.82 12.98 -9.67
N LYS A 185 2.80 13.00 -10.55
CA LYS A 185 2.94 13.56 -11.90
C LYS A 185 3.19 15.07 -11.86
N LEU A 186 2.43 15.82 -11.06
CA LEU A 186 2.64 17.25 -10.85
C LEU A 186 4.06 17.53 -10.34
N ALA A 187 4.47 16.80 -9.29
CA ALA A 187 5.83 16.93 -8.74
C ALA A 187 6.94 16.61 -9.75
N ILE A 188 6.70 15.77 -10.76
CA ILE A 188 7.68 15.56 -11.83
C ILE A 188 7.68 16.71 -12.82
N ASN A 189 6.48 17.17 -13.23
CA ASN A 189 6.31 18.24 -14.20
C ASN A 189 6.85 19.59 -13.70
N ASP A 190 6.72 19.88 -12.40
CA ASP A 190 7.27 21.09 -11.77
C ASP A 190 8.82 21.08 -11.72
N ASN A 191 9.46 19.94 -12.00
CA ASN A 191 10.91 19.79 -12.10
C ASN A 191 11.41 19.74 -13.56
N VAL A 192 10.57 20.11 -14.54
CA VAL A 192 10.92 20.09 -15.96
C VAL A 192 11.42 21.47 -16.40
N ASP A 193 12.65 21.81 -15.99
CA ASP A 193 13.59 22.54 -16.85
C ASP A 193 14.50 21.57 -17.64
N ASP A 194 14.48 20.26 -17.35
CA ASP A 194 15.45 19.28 -17.88
C ASP A 194 14.85 18.09 -18.66
N LEU A 195 13.60 18.16 -19.12
CA LEU A 195 13.01 17.09 -19.95
C LEU A 195 12.30 17.66 -21.19
N VAL A 196 13.03 17.75 -22.29
CA VAL A 196 12.45 17.87 -23.64
C VAL A 196 11.59 16.63 -23.89
N VAL A 197 10.28 16.76 -23.67
CA VAL A 197 9.28 15.82 -24.17
C VAL A 197 8.98 16.25 -25.60
N THR A 198 9.41 15.47 -26.58
CA THR A 198 8.86 15.54 -27.94
C THR A 198 7.36 15.29 -27.85
N ALA A 199 6.57 16.36 -27.98
CA ALA A 199 5.12 16.32 -27.94
C ALA A 199 4.60 15.43 -29.08
N GLY A 200 3.93 14.34 -28.71
CA GLY A 200 3.28 13.41 -29.62
C GLY A 200 2.15 12.70 -28.90
N GLY A 201 1.14 13.45 -28.48
CA GLY A 201 -0.05 12.90 -27.84
C GLY A 201 -1.12 13.96 -27.66
N SER A 202 -2.18 13.87 -28.46
CA SER A 202 -3.36 14.74 -28.37
C SER A 202 -4.02 14.67 -26.98
N PRO A 203 -4.64 15.76 -26.51
CA PRO A 203 -5.33 15.77 -25.23
C PRO A 203 -6.57 14.86 -25.32
N VAL A 204 -6.69 13.93 -24.37
CA VAL A 204 -7.90 13.12 -24.20
C VAL A 204 -8.88 13.93 -23.35
N GLU A 205 -10.06 14.18 -23.92
CA GLU A 205 -11.12 14.97 -23.30
C GLU A 205 -11.59 14.41 -21.97
N ALA A 206 -12.00 15.34 -21.11
CA ALA A 206 -12.60 15.10 -19.82
C ALA A 206 -13.90 14.28 -19.93
N CYS A 207 -14.19 13.58 -18.84
CA CYS A 207 -15.34 12.73 -18.63
C CYS A 207 -16.68 13.40 -18.98
N GLY A 208 -17.42 12.82 -19.94
CA GLY A 208 -18.89 12.82 -19.91
C GLY A 208 -19.60 13.00 -21.26
N ALA A 209 -20.19 11.93 -21.78
CA ALA A 209 -21.52 11.97 -22.40
C ALA A 209 -22.14 10.56 -22.43
N LEU A 210 -23.35 10.47 -21.88
CA LEU A 210 -24.21 9.29 -21.88
C LEU A 210 -24.60 8.93 -23.32
N GLY A 211 -24.55 7.65 -23.66
CA GLY A 211 -25.06 7.12 -24.92
C GLY A 211 -25.44 5.66 -24.76
N THR A 212 -26.75 5.41 -24.64
CA THR A 212 -27.35 4.08 -24.65
C THR A 212 -27.07 3.38 -25.98
N GLY A 213 -26.25 2.33 -25.97
CA GLY A 213 -26.00 1.47 -27.13
C GLY A 213 -25.86 0.02 -26.71
N ARG A 214 -26.72 -0.87 -27.22
CA ARG A 214 -26.68 -2.33 -27.00
C ARG A 214 -25.31 -2.90 -27.36
N ALA A 215 -24.81 -3.81 -26.54
CA ALA A 215 -23.61 -4.60 -26.81
C ALA A 215 -23.82 -5.52 -28.03
N MET A 216 -23.06 -5.26 -29.09
CA MET A 216 -22.97 -6.12 -30.28
C MET A 216 -21.96 -7.24 -30.00
N GLN A 217 -22.43 -8.48 -29.88
CA GLN A 217 -21.58 -9.65 -29.70
C GLN A 217 -20.75 -9.87 -30.98
N GLN A 218 -19.43 -9.94 -30.86
CA GLN A 218 -18.55 -10.33 -31.95
C GLN A 218 -18.30 -11.84 -31.90
N GLU A 219 -18.52 -12.53 -33.02
CA GLU A 219 -18.25 -13.96 -33.17
C GLU A 219 -16.74 -14.26 -33.23
N PRO A 220 -16.29 -15.42 -32.71
CA PRO A 220 -14.87 -15.77 -32.68
C PRO A 220 -14.33 -16.16 -34.07
N LYS A 221 -13.25 -15.49 -34.50
CA LYS A 221 -12.50 -15.84 -35.73
C LYS A 221 -11.81 -17.20 -35.59
N LYS A 222 -12.10 -18.13 -36.52
CA LYS A 222 -11.40 -19.43 -36.67
C LYS A 222 -9.94 -19.23 -37.10
N ARG A 223 -8.99 -19.87 -36.40
CA ARG A 223 -7.57 -19.97 -36.81
C ARG A 223 -7.41 -21.01 -37.92
N GLN A 224 -6.68 -20.67 -38.98
CA GLN A 224 -6.20 -21.63 -39.97
C GLN A 224 -4.88 -22.28 -39.49
N PRO A 225 -4.65 -23.58 -39.75
CA PRO A 225 -3.41 -24.25 -39.37
C PRO A 225 -2.27 -23.96 -40.35
N SER A 226 -1.09 -23.65 -39.79
CA SER A 226 0.18 -23.47 -40.51
C SER A 226 0.77 -24.83 -40.92
N GLY A 227 0.84 -25.11 -42.21
CA GLY A 227 1.57 -26.28 -42.75
C GLY A 227 3.07 -25.98 -42.90
N LEU A 228 3.90 -26.80 -42.27
CA LEU A 228 5.36 -26.86 -42.50
C LEU A 228 5.64 -27.68 -43.78
N PRO A 229 6.59 -27.29 -44.64
CA PRO A 229 6.98 -28.10 -45.80
C PRO A 229 7.86 -29.29 -45.38
N LYS A 230 7.60 -30.46 -45.97
CA LYS A 230 8.43 -31.67 -45.80
C LYS A 230 9.67 -31.58 -46.69
N ALA A 231 10.83 -31.91 -46.13
CA ALA A 231 12.08 -32.08 -46.84
C ALA A 231 12.05 -33.34 -47.73
N ALA A 232 12.66 -33.24 -48.91
CA ALA A 232 13.09 -34.34 -49.76
C ALA A 232 14.62 -34.29 -49.85
#